data_AF-A0A2X2Y960-F1
#
_entry.id   AF-A0A2X2Y960-F1
#
_cell.length_a   1.000
_cell.length_b   1.000
_cell.length_c   1.000
_cell.angle_alpha   90.00
_cell.angle_beta   90.00
_cell.angle_gamma   90.00
#
_symmetry.space_group_name_H-M   'P 1'
#
loop_
_entity.id
_entity.type
_entity.pdbx_description
1 polymer ?
#
loop_
_entity_poly.entity_id
_entity_poly.type
_entity_poly.pdbx_seq_one_letter_code
_entity_poly.pdbx_strand_id
1 'polypeptide(L)' 'MYIAKTLRMMNFLVREGFDCIKIKHDLYNPGKVVFAFEDSPKLRSVLHKYKS' A
#
# COMPACT_ATOMS: atom_id res chain seq x y z
N MET A 1 -8.15 -3.30 -5.50
CA MET A 1 -6.74 -3.46 -5.14
C MET A 1 -6.14 -2.08 -4.88
N TYR A 2 -5.46 -1.89 -3.75
CA TYR A 2 -4.81 -0.63 -3.41
C TYR A 2 -3.31 -0.72 -3.69
N ILE A 3 -2.69 0.37 -4.15
CA ILE A 3 -1.25 0.42 -4.44
C ILE A 3 -0.57 1.46 -3.54
N ALA A 4 0.28 0.98 -2.63
CA ALA A 4 1.21 1.82 -1.89
C ALA A 4 2.50 2.01 -2.70
N LYS A 5 2.91 3.26 -2.86
CA LYS A 5 4.09 3.64 -3.69
C LYS A 5 5.37 3.86 -2.89
N THR A 6 5.31 3.77 -1.56
CA THR A 6 6.45 4.03 -0.68
C THR A 6 6.56 2.93 0.37
N LEU A 7 7.80 2.66 0.77
CA LEU A 7 8.09 1.69 1.83
C LEU A 7 7.46 2.10 3.18
N ARG A 8 7.43 3.41 3.48
CA ARG A 8 6.79 3.95 4.68
C ARG A 8 5.31 3.59 4.75
N MET A 9 4.60 3.72 3.63
CA MET A 9 3.18 3.43 3.57
C MET A 9 2.89 1.93 3.60
N MET A 10 3.72 1.13 2.94
CA MET A 10 3.69 -0.33 3.03
C MET A 10 3.87 -0.80 4.48
N ASN A 11 4.91 -0.32 5.17
CA ASN A 11 5.18 -0.66 6.57
C ASN A 11 4.04 -0.23 7.49
N PHE A 12 3.44 0.94 7.27
CA PHE A 12 2.28 1.39 8.03
C PHE A 12 1.09 0.43 7.87
N LEU A 13 0.74 0.04 6.64
CA LEU A 13 -0.38 -0.87 6.38
C LEU A 13 -0.14 -2.26 6.98
N VAL A 14 1.09 -2.79 6.91
CA VAL A 14 1.43 -4.07 7.55
C VAL A 14 1.29 -3.99 9.08
N ARG A 15 1.68 -2.87 9.70
CA ARG A 15 1.50 -2.66 11.15
C ARG A 15 0.04 -2.57 11.58
N GLU A 16 -0.85 -2.11 10.70
CA GLU A 16 -2.30 -2.08 10.92
C GLU A 16 -2.97 -3.45 10.66
N GLY A 17 -2.18 -4.46 10.30
CA GLY A 17 -2.63 -5.84 10.09
C GLY A 17 -3.13 -6.15 8.69
N PHE A 18 -2.71 -5.38 7.67
CA PHE A 18 -3.01 -5.70 6.26
C PHE A 18 -1.86 -6.44 5.59
N ASP A 19 -2.19 -7.47 4.81
CA ASP A 19 -1.21 -8.23 4.06
C ASP A 19 -0.86 -7.59 2.71
N CYS A 20 0.44 -7.50 2.44
CA CYS A 20 0.94 -7.10 1.12
C CYS A 20 0.86 -8.30 0.16
N ILE A 21 -0.17 -8.31 -0.69
CA ILE A 21 -0.46 -9.40 -1.62
C ILE A 21 0.61 -9.51 -2.70
N LYS A 22 1.12 -8.38 -3.20
CA LYS A 22 2.05 -8.41 -4.33
C LYS A 22 3.01 -7.23 -4.35
N ILE A 23 4.24 -7.52 -4.75
CA ILE A 23 5.27 -6.51 -5.02
C ILE A 23 5.53 -6.50 -6.52
N LYS A 24 5.51 -5.32 -7.15
CA LYS A 24 5.77 -5.15 -8.59
C LYS A 24 6.62 -3.92 -8.85
N HIS A 25 7.30 -3.88 -9.98
CA HIS A 25 7.87 -2.63 -10.48
C HIS A 25 6.76 -1.68 -10.95
N ASP A 26 6.97 -0.38 -10.79
CA ASP A 26 6.10 0.65 -11.34
C ASP A 26 6.16 0.59 -12.87
N LEU A 27 4.99 0.59 -13.52
CA LEU A 27 4.86 0.47 -14.97
C LEU A 27 5.50 1.64 -15.73
N TYR A 28 5.55 2.82 -15.11
CA TYR A 28 6.06 4.05 -15.72
C TYR A 28 7.47 4.38 -15.24
N ASN A 29 7.88 3.82 -14.11
CA ASN A 29 9.21 4.01 -13.53
C ASN A 29 9.80 2.67 -13.09
N PRO A 30 10.47 1.93 -14.00
CA PRO A 30 10.98 0.59 -13.72
C PRO A 30 11.93 0.53 -12.50
N GLY A 31 12.62 1.64 -12.18
CA GLY A 31 13.47 1.75 -11.00
C GLY A 31 12.71 1.87 -9.66
N LYS A 32 11.38 1.97 -9.67
CA LYS A 32 10.55 2.05 -8.47
C LYS A 32 9.73 0.78 -8.28
N VAL A 33 9.52 0.44 -7.01
CA VAL A 33 8.72 -0.71 -6.59
C VAL A 33 7.43 -0.22 -5.95
N VAL A 34 6.33 -0.91 -6.24
CA VAL A 34 5.00 -0.66 -5.69
C VAL A 34 4.48 -1.90 -4.96
N PHE A 35 3.68 -1.67 -3.93
CA PHE A 35 3.15 -2.70 -3.04
C PHE A 35 1.64 -2.74 -3.15
N ALA A 36 1.10 -3.91 -3.48
CA ALA A 36 -0.32 -4.12 -3.70
C ALA A 36 -0.97 -4.76 -2.47
N PHE A 37 -2.10 -4.20 -2.06
CA PHE A 37 -2.92 -4.65 -0.93
C PHE A 37 -4.36 -4.93 -1.40
N GLU A 38 -5.07 -5.76 -0.66
CA GLU A 38 -6.51 -5.94 -0.88
C GLU A 38 -7.23 -4.61 -0.65
N ASP A 39 -8.18 -4.27 -1.52
CA ASP A 39 -9.01 -3.10 -1.25
C ASP A 39 -10.17 -3.52 -0.36
N SER A 40 -10.30 -2.87 0.80
CA SER A 40 -11.37 -3.12 1.76
C SER A 40 -11.84 -1.80 2.39
N PRO A 41 -13.10 -1.73 2.88
CA PRO A 41 -13.59 -0.55 3.59
C PRO A 41 -12.69 -0.16 4.78
N LYS A 42 -12.15 -1.17 5.51
CA LYS A 42 -11.23 -0.97 6.63
C LYS A 42 -9.93 -0.31 6.17
N LEU A 43 -9.36 -0.77 5.07
CA LEU A 43 -8.15 -0.18 4.49
C LEU A 43 -8.37 1.28 4.11
N ARG A 44 -9.50 1.62 3.48
CA ARG A 44 -9.85 3.01 3.14
C ARG A 44 -9.97 3.92 4.37
N SER A 45 -10.57 3.42 5.45
CA SER A 45 -10.67 4.17 6.72
C SER A 45 -9.29 4.43 7.33
N VAL A 46 -8.41 3.42 7.34
CA VAL A 46 -7.03 3.55 7.84
C VAL A 46 -6.21 4.53 6.99
N LEU A 47 -6.39 4.50 5.67
CA LEU A 47 -5.76 5.45 4.74
C LEU A 47 -6.20 6.90 4.97
N HIS A 48 -7.46 7.11 5.36
CA HIS A 48 -7.94 8.44 5.73
C HIS A 48 -7.20 8.96 6.97
N LYS A 49 -6.94 8.10 7.97
CA LYS A 49 -6.16 8.47 9.15
C LYS A 49 -4.70 8.79 8.83
N TYR A 50 -4.10 8.11 7.85
CA TYR A 50 -2.70 8.33 7.46
C TYR A 50 -2.45 9.66 6.73
N LYS A 51 -3.47 10.20 6.05
CA LYS A 51 -3.38 11.47 5.30
C LYS A 51 -3.70 12.71 6.14
N SER A 52 -4.32 12.53 7.31
CA SER A 52 -4.51 13.59 8.32
C SER A 52 -3.23 13.83 9.09
#